data_AF-A0A2G9WUR9-F1
#
_entry.id   AF-A0A2G9WUR9-F1
#
_cell.length_a   1.000
_cell.length_b   1.000
_cell.length_c   1.000
_cell.angle_alpha   90.00
_cell.angle_beta   90.00
_cell.angle_gamma   90.00
#
_symmetry.space_group_name_H-M   'P 1'
#
loop_
_entity.id
_entity.type
_entity.pdbx_description
1 polymer ?
#
loop_
_entity_poly.entity_id
_entity_poly.type
_entity_poly.pdbx_seq_one_letter_code
_entity_poly.pdbx_strand_id
1 'polypeptide(L)'
;MCPNSRKAAGSGPHEKDRGGRLGGLQDSGVPADRPSCSPLASFGEAPVLSRGMTRIPNLLRLSGVLMSAALAGCSLLGSDSDFTPPPSRAATFRITAAGVPGLPPGTAFSKKAIEALEPGYVVSSVTMATEQSESVAALALFREGLQVLQVLPGPGGKIGAVHGVSESLVGPNGERIGMTFRETRVDRAACREGQGNWLGMPICTARGAPNVTFVFAIPGYISAGSLPDDVTLAGATLQRIIWVPPVG
;
A
#
# COMPACT_ATOMS: atom_id res chain seq x y z
N MET A 1 9.93 -45.64 -16.63
CA MET A 1 10.42 -46.33 -15.41
C MET A 1 9.28 -46.49 -14.42
N CYS A 2 9.35 -47.55 -13.62
CA CYS A 2 8.32 -48.15 -12.77
C CYS A 2 8.10 -47.41 -11.41
N PRO A 3 7.34 -47.96 -10.43
CA PRO A 3 5.89 -47.80 -10.26
C PRO A 3 5.56 -47.19 -8.85
N ASN A 4 4.45 -47.37 -8.11
CA ASN A 4 3.31 -48.31 -8.16
C ASN A 4 2.11 -47.85 -7.31
N SER A 5 0.98 -48.56 -7.42
CA SER A 5 -0.13 -48.55 -6.46
C SER A 5 -0.24 -49.90 -5.75
N ARG A 6 -0.61 -49.94 -4.45
CA ARG A 6 -1.20 -51.13 -3.82
C ARG A 6 -2.35 -50.78 -2.86
N LYS A 7 -3.22 -51.77 -2.70
CA LYS A 7 -4.57 -51.75 -2.13
C LYS A 7 -4.63 -52.74 -0.96
N ALA A 8 -5.59 -52.52 -0.05
CA ALA A 8 -6.53 -53.52 0.51
C ALA A 8 -6.56 -53.74 2.04
N ALA A 9 -7.82 -53.77 2.54
CA ALA A 9 -8.38 -54.51 3.68
C ALA A 9 -7.82 -54.29 5.12
N GLY A 10 -8.63 -54.36 6.18
CA GLY A 10 -10.09 -54.61 6.29
C GLY A 10 -10.56 -54.82 7.75
N SER A 11 -11.81 -55.24 7.93
CA SER A 11 -12.51 -55.67 9.18
C SER A 11 -12.78 -54.64 10.30
N GLY A 12 -14.07 -54.47 10.64
CA GLY A 12 -14.58 -54.00 11.95
C GLY A 12 -14.93 -55.20 12.86
N PRO A 13 -15.99 -55.20 13.69
CA PRO A 13 -16.99 -54.15 13.96
C PRO A 13 -17.22 -53.86 15.47
N HIS A 14 -18.09 -52.90 15.82
CA HIS A 14 -19.05 -53.14 16.93
C HIS A 14 -20.32 -52.29 16.80
N GLU A 15 -21.43 -52.88 17.24
CA GLU A 15 -22.81 -52.48 16.98
C GLU A 15 -23.49 -51.85 18.20
N LYS A 16 -24.33 -50.82 17.99
CA LYS A 16 -25.55 -50.60 18.79
C LYS A 16 -26.57 -49.70 18.09
N ASP A 17 -27.80 -49.78 18.59
CA ASP A 17 -29.04 -49.79 17.80
C ASP A 17 -30.05 -48.69 18.21
N ARG A 18 -31.17 -48.59 17.45
CA ARG A 18 -32.33 -47.67 17.52
C ARG A 18 -32.20 -46.36 16.73
N GLY A 19 -33.17 -45.94 15.90
CA GLY A 19 -34.36 -46.66 15.43
C GLY A 19 -35.41 -45.75 14.75
N GLY A 20 -35.87 -46.14 13.56
CA GLY A 20 -37.19 -45.84 12.97
C GLY A 20 -37.54 -44.41 12.50
N ARG A 21 -37.73 -44.23 11.18
CA ARG A 21 -39.08 -44.07 10.57
C ARG A 21 -39.08 -44.26 9.05
N LEU A 22 -40.25 -44.61 8.52
CA LEU A 22 -40.51 -44.91 7.09
C LEU A 22 -40.73 -43.63 6.26
N GLY A 23 -40.41 -43.71 4.96
CA GLY A 23 -40.81 -42.71 3.96
C GLY A 23 -39.90 -42.71 2.73
N GLY A 24 -40.24 -43.52 1.71
CA GLY A 24 -39.48 -43.56 0.45
C GLY A 24 -40.11 -42.70 -0.65
N LEU A 25 -39.28 -42.13 -1.52
CA LEU A 25 -39.72 -41.60 -2.82
C LEU A 25 -38.58 -41.69 -3.87
N GLN A 26 -38.88 -42.41 -4.96
CA GLN A 26 -38.39 -42.32 -6.35
C GLN A 26 -37.04 -41.65 -6.67
N ASP A 27 -36.06 -42.50 -6.95
CA ASP A 27 -35.38 -42.66 -8.26
C ASP A 27 -35.48 -41.55 -9.33
N SER A 28 -34.33 -41.05 -9.80
CA SER A 28 -34.02 -40.60 -11.17
C SER A 28 -32.59 -40.02 -11.21
N GLY A 29 -31.67 -40.63 -11.97
CA GLY A 29 -30.28 -40.17 -12.10
C GLY A 29 -30.02 -39.27 -13.32
N VAL A 30 -28.76 -38.81 -13.47
CA VAL A 30 -28.01 -38.47 -14.71
C VAL A 30 -26.61 -37.96 -14.31
N PRO A 31 -25.53 -38.19 -15.10
CA PRO A 31 -24.17 -38.25 -14.55
C PRO A 31 -23.33 -36.96 -14.66
N ALA A 32 -22.12 -37.02 -14.08
CA ALA A 32 -21.13 -35.95 -14.07
C ALA A 32 -20.55 -35.64 -15.47
N ASP A 33 -20.56 -34.35 -15.83
CA ASP A 33 -19.99 -33.86 -17.08
C ASP A 33 -18.59 -33.25 -16.88
N ARG A 34 -17.72 -33.41 -17.89
CA ARG A 34 -16.33 -32.90 -17.87
C ARG A 34 -16.22 -31.60 -18.68
N PRO A 35 -15.52 -30.56 -18.22
CA PRO A 35 -15.12 -29.47 -19.11
C PRO A 35 -14.08 -29.95 -20.12
N SER A 36 -14.34 -29.71 -21.41
CA SER A 36 -13.52 -30.11 -22.55
C SER A 36 -12.30 -29.20 -22.75
N CYS A 37 -11.20 -29.77 -23.23
CA CYS A 37 -10.14 -28.99 -23.88
C CYS A 37 -10.62 -28.49 -25.25
N SER A 38 -10.32 -27.23 -25.58
CA SER A 38 -10.38 -26.69 -26.95
C SER A 38 -9.19 -25.75 -27.17
N PRO A 39 -8.32 -25.99 -28.17
CA PRO A 39 -7.23 -25.09 -28.51
C PRO A 39 -7.70 -24.05 -29.55
N LEU A 40 -7.19 -22.82 -29.50
CA LEU A 40 -7.42 -21.84 -30.56
C LEU A 40 -6.21 -20.90 -30.78
N ALA A 41 -5.77 -20.90 -32.04
CA ALA A 41 -5.09 -19.82 -32.78
C ALA A 41 -3.86 -19.13 -32.15
N SER A 42 -2.69 -19.67 -32.53
CA SER A 42 -1.64 -18.93 -33.25
C SER A 42 -1.94 -17.45 -33.57
N PHE A 43 -1.11 -16.54 -33.06
CA PHE A 43 -0.96 -15.19 -33.60
C PHE A 43 0.43 -15.04 -34.22
N GLY A 44 0.47 -14.52 -35.44
CA GLY A 44 1.67 -14.43 -36.27
C GLY A 44 2.60 -13.27 -35.89
N GLU A 45 3.83 -13.41 -36.37
CA GLU A 45 4.97 -12.52 -36.13
C GLU A 45 5.02 -11.33 -37.11
N ALA A 46 6.03 -10.46 -36.91
CA ALA A 46 6.54 -9.41 -37.80
C ALA A 46 5.90 -7.99 -37.73
N PRO A 47 6.65 -6.92 -38.10
CA PRO A 47 8.11 -6.76 -38.08
C PRO A 47 8.61 -5.49 -37.36
N VAL A 48 9.88 -5.51 -36.96
CA VAL A 48 10.63 -4.35 -36.45
C VAL A 48 10.91 -3.36 -37.58
N LEU A 49 10.34 -2.15 -37.49
CA LEU A 49 10.60 -1.09 -38.48
C LEU A 49 11.80 -0.22 -38.08
N SER A 50 13.02 -0.73 -38.32
CA SER A 50 14.25 0.06 -38.20
C SER A 50 14.31 1.13 -39.30
N ARG A 51 14.43 2.42 -38.92
CA ARG A 51 14.37 3.54 -39.87
C ARG A 51 15.62 4.43 -39.85
N GLY A 52 16.49 4.18 -40.83
CA GLY A 52 17.14 5.24 -41.61
C GLY A 52 18.11 6.17 -40.89
N MET A 53 19.35 5.74 -40.73
CA MET A 53 20.50 6.59 -40.38
C MET A 53 21.02 7.31 -41.65
N THR A 54 20.53 8.52 -41.93
CA THR A 54 20.91 9.29 -43.13
C THR A 54 22.21 10.06 -42.92
N ARG A 55 23.31 9.61 -43.54
CA ARG A 55 24.54 10.41 -43.69
C ARG A 55 24.31 11.52 -44.72
N ILE A 56 24.68 12.76 -44.39
CA ILE A 56 24.78 13.86 -45.36
C ILE A 56 26.28 14.20 -45.51
N PRO A 57 26.88 14.06 -46.71
CA PRO A 57 28.29 14.35 -46.92
C PRO A 57 28.58 15.84 -47.13
N ASN A 58 29.84 16.21 -46.91
CA ASN A 58 30.42 17.54 -47.14
C ASN A 58 30.00 18.21 -48.45
N LEU A 59 29.65 19.49 -48.37
CA LEU A 59 29.93 20.45 -49.44
C LEU A 59 30.81 21.58 -48.91
N LEU A 60 31.98 21.73 -49.54
CA LEU A 60 32.94 22.80 -49.25
C LEU A 60 32.51 24.14 -49.89
N ARG A 61 33.12 25.21 -49.35
CA ARG A 61 33.29 26.56 -49.91
C ARG A 61 32.09 27.51 -49.82
N LEU A 62 32.22 28.49 -48.93
CA LEU A 62 32.48 29.87 -49.40
C LEU A 62 33.18 30.66 -48.28
N SER A 63 34.34 31.25 -48.61
CA SER A 63 35.11 32.09 -47.69
C SER A 63 34.58 33.52 -47.68
N GLY A 64 34.53 34.12 -46.48
CA GLY A 64 34.83 35.54 -46.30
C GLY A 64 33.65 36.52 -46.32
N VAL A 65 33.21 36.91 -45.12
CA VAL A 65 33.04 38.32 -44.75
C VAL A 65 33.58 38.50 -43.33
N LEU A 66 34.44 39.49 -43.11
CA LEU A 66 34.84 39.94 -41.77
C LEU A 66 33.70 40.73 -41.13
N MET A 67 33.24 40.34 -39.94
CA MET A 67 32.31 41.16 -39.15
C MET A 67 32.73 41.17 -37.67
N SER A 68 33.23 42.34 -37.28
CA SER A 68 33.27 43.03 -35.98
C SER A 68 33.02 42.27 -34.65
N ALA A 69 33.83 42.64 -33.65
CA ALA A 69 33.79 42.13 -32.30
C ALA A 69 32.49 42.44 -31.52
N ALA A 70 32.07 41.47 -30.69
CA ALA A 70 31.13 41.67 -29.59
C ALA A 70 31.46 40.69 -28.43
N LEU A 71 32.53 40.96 -27.68
CA LEU A 71 32.78 40.32 -26.38
C LEU A 71 31.98 41.07 -25.29
N ALA A 72 30.68 40.77 -25.22
CA ALA A 72 29.80 41.16 -24.12
C ALA A 72 29.13 39.89 -23.58
N GLY A 73 29.28 39.63 -22.28
CA GLY A 73 29.10 38.29 -21.72
C GLY A 73 27.64 37.86 -21.50
N CYS A 74 27.42 36.55 -21.56
CA CYS A 74 26.28 35.88 -20.96
C CYS A 74 26.75 34.93 -19.85
N SER A 75 27.28 35.49 -18.75
CA SER A 75 27.34 34.78 -17.47
C SER A 75 25.96 34.74 -16.83
N LEU A 76 24.99 34.15 -17.54
CA LEU A 76 23.65 33.92 -17.04
C LEU A 76 23.65 32.67 -16.17
N LEU A 77 23.93 32.91 -14.88
CA LEU A 77 23.32 32.25 -13.73
C LEU A 77 22.51 30.99 -14.08
N GLY A 78 23.19 29.84 -14.08
CA GLY A 78 22.53 28.55 -14.04
C GLY A 78 21.90 28.38 -12.67
N SER A 79 20.65 28.84 -12.54
CA SER A 79 19.96 29.04 -11.26
C SER A 79 20.10 27.87 -10.31
N ASP A 80 20.60 28.16 -9.11
CA ASP A 80 20.16 27.44 -7.92
C ASP A 80 18.63 27.41 -7.97
N SER A 81 18.08 26.21 -8.16
CA SER A 81 16.64 26.03 -8.02
C SER A 81 16.35 26.07 -6.53
N ASP A 82 16.16 27.29 -6.01
CA ASP A 82 15.59 27.58 -4.70
C ASP A 82 14.16 27.02 -4.67
N PHE A 83 14.08 25.69 -4.56
CA PHE A 83 12.86 24.97 -4.23
C PHE A 83 12.54 25.29 -2.77
N THR A 84 12.03 26.50 -2.57
CA THR A 84 11.38 26.89 -1.32
C THR A 84 10.29 25.85 -1.08
N PRO A 85 10.40 24.99 -0.05
CA PRO A 85 9.38 23.98 0.19
C PRO A 85 8.04 24.69 0.36
N PRO A 86 6.94 24.18 -0.22
CA PRO A 86 5.64 24.81 -0.08
C PRO A 86 5.35 25.02 1.42
N PRO A 87 4.82 26.19 1.82
CA PRO A 87 4.64 26.51 3.23
C PRO A 87 3.82 25.42 3.89
N SER A 88 4.32 24.90 5.02
CA SER A 88 3.74 23.71 5.63
C SER A 88 2.25 23.94 5.87
N ARG A 89 1.39 23.16 5.19
CA ARG A 89 -0.06 23.31 5.35
C ARG A 89 -0.38 23.17 6.84
N ALA A 90 -1.22 24.07 7.36
CA ALA A 90 -1.73 23.96 8.71
C ALA A 90 -2.41 22.59 8.86
N ALA A 91 -2.19 21.93 9.99
CA ALA A 91 -2.75 20.61 10.22
C ALA A 91 -4.28 20.72 10.33
N THR A 92 -4.99 20.20 9.34
CA THR A 92 -6.46 20.20 9.31
C THR A 92 -7.05 18.96 9.98
N PHE A 93 -6.23 17.98 10.33
CA PHE A 93 -6.69 16.72 10.91
C PHE A 93 -5.71 16.15 11.95
N ARG A 94 -6.24 15.47 12.98
CA ARG A 94 -5.44 14.86 14.04
C ARG A 94 -5.91 13.45 14.37
N ILE A 95 -4.99 12.49 14.41
CA ILE A 95 -5.20 11.17 15.01
C ILE A 95 -4.82 11.22 16.49
N THR A 96 -5.64 10.64 17.35
CA THR A 96 -5.42 10.61 18.82
C THR A 96 -5.50 9.17 19.35
N ALA A 97 -5.08 8.96 20.61
CA ALA A 97 -5.31 7.68 21.29
C ALA A 97 -6.80 7.31 21.38
N ALA A 98 -7.67 8.29 21.67
CA ALA A 98 -9.11 8.07 21.80
C ALA A 98 -9.78 7.70 20.46
N GLY A 99 -9.23 8.16 19.34
CA GLY A 99 -9.82 7.94 18.05
C GLY A 99 -9.28 8.81 16.93
N VAL A 100 -9.79 8.50 15.76
CA VAL A 100 -9.85 9.40 14.62
C VAL A 100 -11.14 10.22 14.77
N PRO A 101 -11.10 11.57 14.81
CA PRO A 101 -12.29 12.41 14.79
C PRO A 101 -13.23 11.98 13.65
N GLY A 102 -14.54 12.03 13.90
CA GLY A 102 -15.57 11.56 12.94
C GLY A 102 -15.63 10.05 12.69
N LEU A 103 -14.59 9.26 13.04
CA LEU A 103 -14.56 7.80 12.82
C LEU A 103 -14.43 7.03 14.16
N PRO A 104 -15.51 6.94 14.97
CA PRO A 104 -15.48 6.17 16.21
C PRO A 104 -15.32 4.66 15.97
N PRO A 105 -14.78 3.90 16.96
CA PRO A 105 -14.59 2.43 16.90
C PRO A 105 -15.77 1.59 16.38
N GLY A 106 -17.00 2.06 16.58
CA GLY A 106 -18.22 1.35 16.17
C GLY A 106 -18.63 1.53 14.70
N THR A 107 -17.96 2.41 13.95
CA THR A 107 -18.34 2.79 12.58
C THR A 107 -18.39 1.58 11.65
N ALA A 108 -19.50 1.43 10.90
CA ALA A 108 -19.62 0.40 9.87
C ALA A 108 -18.66 0.69 8.70
N PHE A 109 -17.94 -0.31 8.22
CA PHE A 109 -17.07 -0.20 7.05
C PHE A 109 -17.90 -0.14 5.77
N SER A 110 -18.39 1.06 5.45
CA SER A 110 -19.08 1.34 4.20
C SER A 110 -18.93 2.80 3.81
N LYS A 111 -18.88 3.06 2.50
CA LYS A 111 -18.84 4.43 1.95
C LYS A 111 -19.94 5.31 2.54
N LYS A 112 -21.19 4.84 2.52
CA LYS A 112 -22.37 5.58 3.05
C LYS A 112 -22.25 5.94 4.53
N ALA A 113 -21.77 5.02 5.38
CA ALA A 113 -21.66 5.29 6.82
C ALA A 113 -20.55 6.30 7.13
N ILE A 114 -19.43 6.22 6.40
CA ILE A 114 -18.30 7.14 6.56
C ILE A 114 -18.66 8.54 6.05
N GLU A 115 -19.24 8.67 4.84
CA GLU A 115 -19.65 9.99 4.30
C GLU A 115 -20.70 10.69 5.15
N ALA A 116 -21.54 9.95 5.88
CA ALA A 116 -22.52 10.52 6.82
C ALA A 116 -21.89 11.09 8.11
N LEU A 117 -20.70 10.63 8.49
CA LEU A 117 -19.96 11.08 9.68
C LEU A 117 -18.90 12.15 9.34
N GLU A 118 -18.43 12.17 8.09
CA GLU A 118 -17.31 12.99 7.63
C GLU A 118 -17.72 13.99 6.53
N PRO A 119 -18.54 15.02 6.85
CA PRO A 119 -18.98 16.00 5.88
C PRO A 119 -17.80 16.77 5.27
N GLY A 120 -17.82 16.88 3.94
CA GLY A 120 -16.74 17.50 3.16
C GLY A 120 -15.58 16.56 2.81
N TYR A 121 -15.62 15.29 3.22
CA TYR A 121 -14.80 14.24 2.61
C TYR A 121 -15.54 13.56 1.44
N VAL A 122 -14.80 13.22 0.39
CA VAL A 122 -15.24 12.31 -0.67
C VAL A 122 -14.64 10.94 -0.40
N VAL A 123 -15.47 9.89 -0.36
CA VAL A 123 -14.99 8.52 -0.12
C VAL A 123 -14.91 7.74 -1.43
N SER A 124 -13.78 7.08 -1.68
CA SER A 124 -13.59 6.19 -2.83
C SER A 124 -13.05 4.83 -2.40
N SER A 125 -13.48 3.76 -3.09
CA SER A 125 -12.89 2.43 -2.92
C SER A 125 -11.52 2.39 -3.56
N VAL A 126 -10.53 1.87 -2.83
CA VAL A 126 -9.15 1.67 -3.30
C VAL A 126 -8.65 0.30 -2.86
N THR A 127 -7.55 -0.14 -3.47
CA THR A 127 -6.79 -1.31 -3.02
C THR A 127 -5.44 -0.84 -2.48
N MET A 128 -4.96 -1.42 -1.38
CA MET A 128 -3.65 -1.12 -0.81
C MET A 128 -2.97 -2.34 -0.21
N ALA A 129 -1.64 -2.33 -0.15
CA ALA A 129 -0.87 -3.29 0.62
C ALA A 129 -0.86 -2.93 2.11
N THR A 130 -0.98 -3.95 2.96
CA THR A 130 -0.70 -3.92 4.41
C THR A 130 0.53 -4.79 4.70
N GLU A 131 1.04 -4.73 5.92
CA GLU A 131 2.13 -5.61 6.37
C GLU A 131 1.88 -7.09 6.03
N GLN A 132 0.65 -7.58 6.25
CA GLN A 132 0.25 -8.98 6.08
C GLN A 132 -0.37 -9.34 4.72
N SER A 133 -0.65 -8.38 3.83
CA SER A 133 -1.39 -8.65 2.59
C SER A 133 -1.04 -7.67 1.47
N GLU A 134 -0.68 -8.20 0.30
CA GLU A 134 -0.32 -7.40 -0.90
C GLU A 134 -1.49 -6.54 -1.41
N SER A 135 -2.72 -6.98 -1.15
CA SER A 135 -3.95 -6.38 -1.68
C SER A 135 -5.08 -6.48 -0.66
N VAL A 136 -5.51 -5.35 -0.13
CA VAL A 136 -6.66 -5.19 0.78
C VAL A 136 -7.56 -4.09 0.25
N ALA A 137 -8.86 -4.36 0.17
CA ALA A 137 -9.86 -3.35 -0.16
C ALA A 137 -10.00 -2.35 1.00
N ALA A 138 -9.87 -1.07 0.70
CA ALA A 138 -9.94 0.04 1.64
C ALA A 138 -10.82 1.16 1.11
N LEU A 139 -11.23 2.07 2.01
CA LEU A 139 -11.96 3.29 1.67
C LEU A 139 -11.04 4.49 1.89
N ALA A 140 -10.63 5.14 0.81
CA ALA A 140 -9.82 6.35 0.84
C ALA A 140 -10.72 7.58 1.02
N LEU A 141 -10.35 8.46 1.95
CA LEU A 141 -11.05 9.71 2.25
C LEU A 141 -10.24 10.88 1.69
N PHE A 142 -10.85 11.64 0.79
CA PHE A 142 -10.25 12.80 0.14
C PHE A 142 -10.91 14.09 0.64
N ARG A 143 -10.11 15.09 1.01
CA ARG A 143 -10.57 16.46 1.30
C ARG A 143 -9.80 17.41 0.40
N GLU A 144 -10.52 18.29 -0.31
CA GLU A 144 -9.92 19.25 -1.26
C GLU A 144 -9.03 18.57 -2.32
N GLY A 145 -9.40 17.36 -2.77
CA GLY A 145 -8.65 16.56 -3.73
C GLY A 145 -7.43 15.82 -3.17
N LEU A 146 -7.04 16.07 -1.91
CA LEU A 146 -5.94 15.38 -1.24
C LEU A 146 -6.45 14.18 -0.44
N GLN A 147 -5.82 13.02 -0.61
CA GLN A 147 -6.10 11.85 0.21
C GLN A 147 -5.55 12.05 1.62
N VAL A 148 -6.40 11.96 2.64
CA VAL A 148 -6.01 12.18 4.05
C VAL A 148 -5.93 10.86 4.82
N LEU A 149 -6.92 9.98 4.62
CA LEU A 149 -7.05 8.71 5.33
C LEU A 149 -7.28 7.54 4.37
N GLN A 150 -6.87 6.34 4.79
CA GLN A 150 -7.35 5.05 4.27
C GLN A 150 -7.98 4.29 5.43
N VAL A 151 -9.26 3.95 5.32
CA VAL A 151 -9.98 3.14 6.29
C VAL A 151 -9.96 1.69 5.78
N LEU A 152 -9.66 0.74 6.66
CA LEU A 152 -9.59 -0.69 6.36
C LEU A 152 -10.73 -1.44 7.08
N PRO A 153 -11.22 -2.56 6.51
CA PRO A 153 -12.24 -3.39 7.16
C PRO A 153 -11.70 -4.04 8.43
N GLY A 154 -12.60 -4.23 9.39
CA GLY A 154 -12.40 -5.00 10.62
C GLY A 154 -13.46 -6.08 10.79
N PRO A 155 -13.43 -6.82 11.91
CA PRO A 155 -14.41 -7.85 12.21
C PRO A 155 -15.82 -7.27 12.34
N GLY A 156 -16.83 -8.08 12.03
CA GLY A 156 -18.25 -7.70 12.18
C GLY A 156 -18.72 -6.57 11.26
N GLY A 157 -18.03 -6.32 10.14
CA GLY A 157 -18.40 -5.28 9.18
C GLY A 157 -18.13 -3.84 9.67
N LYS A 158 -17.29 -3.68 10.69
CA LYS A 158 -16.85 -2.39 11.23
C LYS A 158 -15.50 -1.96 10.64
N ILE A 159 -15.07 -0.73 10.90
CA ILE A 159 -13.70 -0.30 10.63
C ILE A 159 -12.71 -1.10 11.50
N GLY A 160 -11.57 -1.49 10.92
CA GLY A 160 -10.53 -2.28 11.60
C GLY A 160 -9.22 -1.52 11.82
N ALA A 161 -8.88 -0.62 10.90
CA ALA A 161 -7.78 0.33 11.06
C ALA A 161 -8.05 1.60 10.24
N VAL A 162 -7.41 2.70 10.61
CA VAL A 162 -7.41 3.95 9.85
C VAL A 162 -5.97 4.44 9.70
N HIS A 163 -5.48 4.49 8.47
CA HIS A 163 -4.13 4.94 8.13
C HIS A 163 -4.19 6.40 7.68
N GLY A 164 -3.58 7.30 8.44
CA GLY A 164 -3.23 8.65 8.01
C GLY A 164 -2.06 8.64 7.04
N VAL A 165 -2.23 9.30 5.89
CA VAL A 165 -1.30 9.25 4.74
C VAL A 165 -0.94 10.64 4.17
N SER A 166 -1.24 11.73 4.90
CA SER A 166 -1.06 13.10 4.42
C SER A 166 -0.28 13.99 5.40
N GLU A 167 0.49 14.93 4.87
CA GLU A 167 1.22 15.95 5.65
C GLU A 167 0.30 16.95 6.39
N SER A 168 -0.98 17.02 6.01
CA SER A 168 -2.02 17.79 6.71
C SER A 168 -2.52 17.10 7.99
N LEU A 169 -2.10 15.87 8.23
CA LEU A 169 -2.44 15.06 9.39
C LEU A 169 -1.34 15.12 10.46
N VAL A 170 -1.78 15.20 11.72
CA VAL A 170 -0.89 15.18 12.89
C VAL A 170 -1.23 14.00 13.81
N GLY A 171 -0.21 13.36 14.37
CA GLY A 171 -0.32 12.29 15.35
C GLY A 171 -0.66 12.77 16.77
N PRO A 172 -0.69 11.85 17.75
CA PRO A 172 -1.05 12.16 19.13
C PRO A 172 -0.17 13.23 19.79
N ASN A 173 1.14 13.25 19.52
CA ASN A 173 2.13 14.12 20.16
C ASN A 173 2.70 15.21 19.23
N GLY A 174 2.14 15.38 18.02
CA GLY A 174 2.62 16.37 17.05
C GLY A 174 3.38 15.77 15.86
N GLU A 175 3.46 14.45 15.74
CA GLU A 175 4.13 13.74 14.65
C GLU A 175 3.45 14.03 13.30
N ARG A 176 4.22 14.19 12.22
CA ARG A 176 3.69 14.46 10.87
C ARG A 176 4.33 13.52 9.85
N ILE A 177 3.58 13.15 8.82
CA ILE A 177 4.13 12.47 7.65
C ILE A 177 5.30 13.30 7.10
N GLY A 178 6.40 12.65 6.76
CA GLY A 178 7.67 13.27 6.34
C GLY A 178 8.68 13.50 7.47
N MET A 179 8.27 13.59 8.74
CA MET A 179 9.22 13.75 9.85
C MET A 179 10.19 12.56 9.95
N THR A 180 11.45 12.84 10.24
CA THR A 180 12.43 11.81 10.59
C THR A 180 12.13 11.16 11.93
N PHE A 181 12.59 9.94 12.13
CA PHE A 181 12.52 9.21 13.39
C PHE A 181 13.03 10.07 14.56
N ARG A 182 14.17 10.75 14.37
CA ARG A 182 14.76 11.68 15.33
C ARG A 182 13.81 12.82 15.72
N GLU A 183 13.12 13.43 14.75
CA GLU A 183 12.19 14.54 15.00
C GLU A 183 10.92 14.10 15.73
N THR A 184 10.40 12.91 15.41
CA THR A 184 9.24 12.33 16.13
C THR A 184 9.55 12.01 17.60
N ARG A 185 10.82 11.85 17.97
CA ARG A 185 11.29 11.48 19.32
C ARG A 185 10.68 10.16 19.81
N VAL A 186 10.35 9.25 18.91
CA VAL A 186 9.91 7.89 19.22
C VAL A 186 11.07 7.12 19.84
N ASP A 187 10.77 6.27 20.83
CA ASP A 187 11.77 5.40 21.45
C ASP A 187 12.00 4.16 20.57
N ARG A 188 13.27 3.82 20.31
CA ARG A 188 13.65 2.58 19.61
C ARG A 188 13.08 1.34 20.30
N ALA A 189 12.99 1.34 21.63
CA ALA A 189 12.42 0.22 22.39
C ALA A 189 10.90 0.01 22.14
N ALA A 190 10.20 1.03 21.61
CA ALA A 190 8.81 0.93 21.18
C ALA A 190 8.66 0.47 19.71
N CYS A 191 9.77 0.15 19.04
CA CYS A 191 9.82 -0.25 17.63
C CYS A 191 10.12 -1.73 17.44
N ARG A 192 9.65 -2.25 16.30
CA ARG A 192 10.07 -3.51 15.70
C ARG A 192 10.30 -3.33 14.21
N GLU A 193 10.96 -4.29 13.58
CA GLU A 193 10.92 -4.39 12.13
C GLU A 193 9.51 -4.80 11.67
N GLY A 194 9.06 -4.24 10.55
CA GLY A 194 7.89 -4.71 9.81
C GLY A 194 8.14 -6.04 9.12
N GLN A 195 7.05 -6.70 8.74
CA GLN A 195 7.05 -8.01 8.11
C GLN A 195 6.39 -7.96 6.72
N GLY A 196 6.48 -9.04 5.95
CA GLY A 196 5.81 -9.17 4.65
C GLY A 196 6.10 -7.98 3.73
N ASN A 197 5.07 -7.24 3.33
CA ASN A 197 5.20 -6.09 2.42
C ASN A 197 5.92 -4.88 3.04
N TRP A 198 6.03 -4.83 4.37
CA TRP A 198 6.69 -3.75 5.12
C TRP A 198 8.01 -4.23 5.77
N LEU A 199 8.61 -5.31 5.25
CA LEU A 199 9.94 -5.77 5.65
C LEU A 199 10.97 -4.63 5.50
N GLY A 200 11.87 -4.47 6.48
CA GLY A 200 12.82 -3.35 6.55
C GLY A 200 12.24 -2.01 7.01
N MET A 201 10.91 -1.87 7.16
CA MET A 201 10.28 -0.65 7.67
C MET A 201 10.21 -0.67 9.20
N PRO A 202 10.73 0.33 9.93
CA PRO A 202 10.48 0.44 11.37
C PRO A 202 8.99 0.70 11.65
N ILE A 203 8.38 -0.17 12.45
CA ILE A 203 7.00 -0.01 12.96
C ILE A 203 7.07 0.24 14.46
N CYS A 204 6.55 1.36 14.92
CA CYS A 204 6.72 1.81 16.30
C CYS A 204 5.40 2.23 16.95
N THR A 205 5.23 1.95 18.24
CA THR A 205 4.04 2.39 19.00
C THR A 205 4.18 3.85 19.41
N ALA A 206 3.12 4.63 19.25
CA ALA A 206 3.09 6.05 19.63
C ALA A 206 3.10 6.21 21.17
N ARG A 207 3.90 7.16 21.66
CA ARG A 207 3.99 7.44 23.10
C ARG A 207 2.63 7.89 23.63
N GLY A 208 2.16 7.26 24.70
CA GLY A 208 0.86 7.56 25.33
C GLY A 208 -0.38 7.15 24.52
N ALA A 209 -0.20 6.50 23.36
CA ALA A 209 -1.28 6.10 22.46
C ALA A 209 -1.02 4.67 21.94
N PRO A 210 -1.22 3.63 22.77
CA PRO A 210 -0.81 2.25 22.45
C PRO A 210 -1.53 1.63 21.25
N ASN A 211 -2.65 2.22 20.84
CA ASN A 211 -3.46 1.85 19.68
C ASN A 211 -3.16 2.74 18.45
N VAL A 212 -2.12 3.57 18.51
CA VAL A 212 -1.57 4.30 17.36
C VAL A 212 -0.16 3.78 17.10
N THR A 213 0.11 3.38 15.86
CA THR A 213 1.44 2.97 15.40
C THR A 213 1.92 3.84 14.24
N PHE A 214 3.23 3.98 14.16
CA PHE A 214 3.94 4.74 13.13
C PHE A 214 4.70 3.76 12.24
N VAL A 215 4.64 3.98 10.93
CA VAL A 215 5.42 3.20 9.95
C VAL A 215 6.39 4.15 9.26
N PHE A 216 7.69 3.89 9.44
CA PHE A 216 8.76 4.67 8.85
C PHE A 216 9.33 3.97 7.60
N ALA A 217 9.81 4.73 6.62
CA ALA A 217 10.56 4.21 5.48
C ALA A 217 12.01 4.70 5.49
N ILE A 218 12.91 3.83 5.04
CA ILE A 218 14.32 4.12 4.80
C ILE A 218 14.58 3.80 3.32
N PRO A 219 14.66 4.80 2.43
CA PRO A 219 14.81 4.57 1.00
C PRO A 219 16.04 3.72 0.68
N GLY A 220 15.84 2.63 -0.09
CA GLY A 220 16.92 1.72 -0.49
C GLY A 220 17.47 0.81 0.62
N TYR A 221 16.91 0.84 1.84
CA TYR A 221 17.31 -0.08 2.90
C TYR A 221 16.91 -1.52 2.58
N ILE A 222 17.84 -2.45 2.80
CA ILE A 222 17.62 -3.89 2.69
C ILE A 222 17.60 -4.44 4.11
N SER A 223 16.54 -5.16 4.45
CA SER A 223 16.35 -5.80 5.76
C SER A 223 17.53 -6.71 6.14
N ALA A 224 17.95 -6.60 7.40
CA ALA A 224 18.86 -7.53 8.07
C ALA A 224 18.13 -8.49 9.03
N GLY A 225 16.80 -8.62 8.94
CA GLY A 225 15.97 -9.37 9.90
C GLY A 225 15.93 -8.75 11.30
N SER A 226 16.24 -7.46 11.41
CA SER A 226 16.19 -6.66 12.64
C SER A 226 16.07 -5.17 12.30
N LEU A 227 15.79 -4.35 13.31
CA LEU A 227 15.83 -2.89 13.13
C LEU A 227 17.24 -2.41 12.75
N PRO A 228 17.38 -1.51 11.76
CA PRO A 228 18.67 -0.90 11.39
C PRO A 228 19.38 -0.24 12.58
N ASP A 229 20.68 0.02 12.46
CA ASP A 229 21.45 0.75 13.48
C ASP A 229 20.88 2.15 13.78
N ASP A 230 21.30 2.78 14.88
CA ASP A 230 20.73 4.07 15.31
C ASP A 230 21.00 5.24 14.37
N VAL A 231 22.09 5.21 13.58
CA VAL A 231 22.40 6.26 12.60
C VAL A 231 21.46 6.14 11.41
N THR A 232 21.29 4.93 10.89
CA THR A 232 20.36 4.61 9.80
C THR A 232 18.90 4.83 10.23
N LEU A 233 18.50 4.36 11.41
CA LEU A 233 17.15 4.52 11.95
C LEU A 233 16.80 6.00 12.18
N ALA A 234 17.73 6.82 12.68
CA ALA A 234 17.47 8.24 12.93
C ALA A 234 17.02 9.03 11.70
N GLY A 235 17.43 8.61 10.49
CA GLY A 235 17.03 9.18 9.21
C GLY A 235 15.76 8.58 8.59
N ALA A 236 15.15 7.55 9.19
CA ALA A 236 13.92 6.95 8.68
C ALA A 236 12.77 7.97 8.69
N THR A 237 11.97 8.05 7.63
CA THR A 237 10.91 9.07 7.47
C THR A 237 9.53 8.50 7.76
N LEU A 238 8.68 9.22 8.49
CA LEU A 238 7.33 8.78 8.85
C LEU A 238 6.43 8.77 7.61
N GLN A 239 5.95 7.59 7.21
CA GLN A 239 5.12 7.38 6.02
C GLN A 239 3.63 7.14 6.33
N ARG A 240 3.33 6.52 7.49
CA ARG A 240 1.94 6.34 7.95
C ARG A 240 1.81 6.52 9.45
N ILE A 241 0.65 7.08 9.84
CA ILE A 241 0.14 7.06 11.22
C ILE A 241 -1.09 6.17 11.21
N ILE A 242 -1.02 5.01 11.84
CA ILE A 242 -2.07 3.99 11.85
C ILE A 242 -2.77 4.02 13.20
N TRP A 243 -4.08 4.23 13.21
CA TRP A 243 -4.91 4.02 14.39
C TRP A 243 -5.71 2.73 14.25
N VAL A 244 -5.76 1.95 15.32
CA VAL A 244 -6.60 0.76 15.46
C VAL A 244 -7.65 1.04 16.54
N PRO A 245 -8.93 0.71 16.32
CA PRO A 245 -9.94 0.77 17.37
C PRO A 245 -9.52 -0.10 18.57
N PRO A 246 -9.55 0.43 19.81
CA PRO A 246 -9.36 -0.41 20.99
C PRO A 246 -10.38 -1.55 21.01
N VAL A 247 -9.94 -2.76 21.36
CA VAL A 247 -10.87 -3.83 21.72
C VAL A 247 -11.56 -3.46 23.03
N GLY A 248 -12.89 -3.50 23.03
CA GLY A 248 -13.73 -3.30 24.21
C GLY A 248 -14.19 -4.62 24.81
#